data_AF-A0A7C1YW62-F1
#
_entry.id   AF-A0A7C1YW62-F1
#
_cell.length_a   1.000
_cell.length_b   1.000
_cell.length_c   1.000
_cell.angle_alpha   90.00
_cell.angle_beta   90.00
_cell.angle_gamma   90.00
#
_symmetry.space_group_name_H-M   'P 1'
#
loop_
_entity.id
_entity.type
_entity.pdbx_description
1 polymer ?
#
loop_
_entity_poly.entity_id
_entity_poly.type
_entity_poly.pdbx_seq_one_letter_code
_entity_poly.pdbx_strand_id
1 'polypeptide(L)' 'VGIYQEHATDRIFKDIWEILKPQWLKVTTKYNIRGGIEAECTIDSSEVFPSEK' A
#
# COMPACT_ATOMS: atom_id res chain seq x y z
N VAL A 1 7.21 -19.65 -1.69
CA VAL A 1 6.09 -18.85 -1.15
C VAL A 1 6.50 -17.39 -1.24
N GLY A 2 5.90 -16.61 -2.13
CA GLY A 2 6.41 -15.27 -2.45
C GLY A 2 5.29 -14.36 -2.86
N ILE A 3 4.52 -13.87 -1.90
CA ILE A 3 3.81 -12.61 -2.11
C ILE A 3 4.92 -11.56 -2.09
N TYR A 4 5.25 -11.03 -3.27
CA TYR A 4 6.12 -9.86 -3.38
C TYR A 4 5.55 -8.78 -2.48
N GLN A 5 6.40 -8.14 -1.68
CA GLN A 5 6.00 -7.14 -0.69
C GLN A 5 5.12 -6.05 -1.32
N GLU A 6 5.37 -5.67 -2.56
CA GLU A 6 4.54 -4.75 -3.33
C GLU A 6 3.12 -5.26 -3.60
N HIS A 7 2.97 -6.55 -3.90
CA HIS A 7 1.67 -7.17 -4.20
C HIS A 7 0.82 -7.33 -2.93
N ALA A 8 1.43 -7.52 -1.76
CA ALA A 8 0.71 -7.51 -0.49
C ALA A 8 0.11 -6.13 -0.21
N THR A 9 0.89 -5.07 -0.37
CA THR A 9 0.44 -3.69 -0.10
C THR A 9 -0.63 -3.25 -1.09
N ASP A 10 -0.47 -3.54 -2.40
CA ASP A 10 -1.46 -3.24 -3.44
C ASP A 10 -2.80 -3.92 -3.18
N ARG A 11 -2.77 -5.21 -2.78
CA ARG A 11 -3.99 -5.97 -2.48
C ARG A 11 -4.74 -5.38 -1.30
N ILE A 12 -4.04 -5.09 -0.20
CA ILE A 12 -4.64 -4.48 1.00
C ILE A 12 -5.28 -3.13 0.64
N PHE A 13 -4.58 -2.31 -0.15
CA PHE A 13 -5.09 -1.02 -0.58
C PHE A 13 -6.38 -1.17 -1.41
N LYS A 14 -6.39 -2.05 -2.41
CA LYS A 14 -7.55 -2.29 -3.28
C LYS A 14 -8.76 -2.83 -2.51
N ASP A 15 -8.56 -3.87 -1.70
CA ASP A 15 -9.64 -4.47 -0.90
C ASP A 15 -10.30 -3.41 0.01
N ILE A 16 -9.50 -2.58 0.70
CA ILE A 16 -10.03 -1.53 1.58
C ILE A 16 -10.73 -0.43 0.77
N TRP A 17 -10.16 -0.03 -0.36
CA TRP A 17 -10.73 1.00 -1.24
C TRP A 17 -12.09 0.58 -1.80
N GLU A 18 -12.22 -0.66 -2.27
CA GLU A 18 -13.46 -1.18 -2.85
C GLU A 18 -14.58 -1.30 -1.81
N ILE A 19 -14.26 -1.73 -0.59
CA ILE A 19 -15.24 -1.92 0.49
C ILE A 19 -15.71 -0.58 1.06
N LEU A 20 -14.77 0.31 1.40
CA LEU A 20 -15.08 1.53 2.14
C LEU A 20 -15.37 2.74 1.24
N LYS A 21 -14.90 2.71 -0.01
CA LYS A 21 -14.94 3.85 -0.95
C LYS A 21 -14.56 5.18 -0.29
N PRO A 22 -13.42 5.24 0.42
CA PRO A 22 -13.04 6.42 1.18
C PRO A 22 -12.67 7.58 0.24
N GLN A 23 -12.79 8.82 0.72
CA GLN A 23 -12.33 9.99 -0.04
C GLN A 23 -10.80 10.07 -0.12
N TRP A 24 -10.10 9.49 0.87
CA TRP A 24 -8.64 9.39 0.92
C TRP A 24 -8.25 8.14 1.72
N LEU A 25 -7.23 7.42 1.26
CA LEU A 25 -6.69 6.22 1.90
C LEU A 25 -5.17 6.21 1.78
N LYS A 26 -4.49 5.96 2.89
CA LYS A 26 -3.04 5.72 2.92
C LYS A 26 -2.74 4.41 3.64
N VAL A 27 -1.97 3.53 2.99
CA VAL A 27 -1.57 2.23 3.53
C VAL A 27 -0.04 2.19 3.60
N THR A 28 0.49 2.01 4.81
CA THR A 28 1.93 1.83 5.03
C THR A 28 2.19 0.43 5.59
N THR A 29 2.96 -0.36 4.86
CA THR A 29 3.40 -1.70 5.26
C THR A 29 4.88 -1.66 5.62
N LYS A 30 5.18 -2.05 6.86
CA LYS A 30 6.54 -2.25 7.36
C LYS A 30 6.87 -3.73 7.35
N TYR A 31 7.81 -4.14 6.50
CA TYR A 31 8.22 -5.53 6.40
C TYR A 31 9.35 -5.83 7.36
N ASN A 32 9.20 -6.95 8.09
CA ASN A 32 10.22 -7.43 9.02
C ASN A 32 11.52 -7.80 8.29
N ILE A 33 12.61 -7.45 8.95
CA ILE A 33 13.98 -7.43 8.45
C ILE A 33 14.42 -8.83 7.94
N ARG A 34 14.86 -8.91 6.68
CA ARG A 34 15.65 -10.05 6.17
C ARG A 34 17.06 -9.57 5.85
N GLY A 35 18.06 -10.05 6.58
CA GLY A 35 19.47 -9.70 6.32
C GLY A 35 19.88 -8.29 6.74
N GLY A 36 19.17 -7.65 7.67
CA GLY A 36 19.52 -6.31 8.19
C GLY A 36 18.92 -5.13 7.42
N ILE A 37 18.11 -5.39 6.38
CA ILE A 37 17.46 -4.34 5.58
C ILE A 37 15.98 -4.26 5.96
N GLU A 38 15.57 -3.09 6.45
CA GLU A 38 14.18 -2.72 6.67
C GLU A 38 13.57 -2.23 5.36
N ALA A 39 12.41 -2.77 4.99
CA ALA A 39 11.66 -2.30 3.82
C ALA A 39 10.32 -1.72 4.29
N GLU A 40 10.12 -0.43 4.02
CA GLU A 40 8.87 0.27 4.20
C GLU A 40 8.28 0.58 2.82
N CYS A 41 7.03 0.18 2.61
CA CYS A 41 6.27 0.56 1.43
C CYS A 41 5.05 1.36 1.87
N THR A 42 4.84 2.52 1.26
CA THR A 42 3.65 3.36 1.48
C THR A 42 2.94 3.56 0.15
N ILE A 43 1.61 3.39 0.16
CA ILE A 43 0.72 3.72 -0.95
C ILE A 43 -0.25 4.78 -0.44
N ASP A 44 -0.28 5.94 -1.09
CA ASP A 44 -1.23 7.01 -0.82
C ASP A 44 -2.17 7.21 -2.02
N SER A 45 -3.47 7.29 -1.76
CA SER A 45 -4.47 7.48 -2.80
C SER A 45 -4.29 8.79 -3.58
N SER A 46 -3.66 9.81 -3.00
CA SER A 46 -3.37 11.08 -3.69
C SER A 46 -2.22 10.99 -4.70
N GLU A 47 -1.32 10.01 -4.55
CA GLU A 47 -0.26 9.73 -5.53
C GLU A 47 -0.78 8.84 -6.66
N VAL A 48 -1.73 7.95 -6.36
CA VAL A 48 -2.33 6.99 -7.32
C VAL A 48 -3.41 7.64 -8.17
N PHE A 49 -4.26 8.46 -7.56
CA PHE A 49 -5.25 9.27 -8.24
C PHE A 49 -4.92 10.74 -7.96
N PRO A 50 -3.95 11.33 -8.69
CA PRO A 50 -3.74 12.76 -8.60
C PRO A 50 -5.06 13.39 -9.04
N SER A 51 -5.85 13.90 -8.10
CA SER A 51 -7.02 14.69 -8.48
C SER A 51 -6.43 15.90 -9.18
N GLU A 52 -6.56 15.93 -10.51
CA GLU A 52 -6.26 17.10 -11.32
C GLU A 52 -6.89 18.30 -10.61
N LYS A 53 -6.01 19.17 -10.12
CA LYS A 53 -6.43 20.49 -9.64
C LYS A 53 -6.93 21.30 -10.82
#